data_AF-A0A355U8H6-F1
#
_entry.id   AF-A0A355U8H6-F1
#
_cell.length_a   1.000
_cell.length_b   1.000
_cell.length_c   1.000
_cell.angle_alpha   90.00
_cell.angle_beta   90.00
_cell.angle_gamma   90.00
#
_symmetry.space_group_name_H-M   'P 1'
#
loop_
_entity.id
_entity.type
_entity.pdbx_description
1 polymer ?
#
loop_
_entity_poly.entity_id
_entity_poly.type
_entity_poly.pdbx_seq_one_letter_code
_entity_poly.pdbx_strand_id
1 'polypeptide(L)'
;MKRLRNISAFLLWLFLPGILLGGNLPYRSDRLERMGEMLGKEKLAALPDGEHTAALMFMDTPVTVIKENGVIEHIGYSFFSAEERLLTGSVVCDFLERYALEADLPIKREKTLETQLLEDGIVFSHGSLSSLKTLCPGGHGILEIRDIPHYRYIFKWQDGQMLFPSDVDLLTGRDIKENGRRLPQEIQSAIFTGPVQKPDSTELRDDGVAVCRNGYYYFSSLSADTFFSGEDMEPVNDAAFEEETLHNLVSGLVRDSNISLDVSMSAYGLERTNFSAGVNSIAAYAADTDCKAYCGVIAKDDERIEALVIYRNEAASYNHILRVLIPHSVIAKGEGSGQARLTPFVPTHGLKYLFEEIKL
;
A
#
# COMPACT_ATOMS: atom_id res chain seq x y z
N MET A 1 -23.92 18.53 56.02
CA MET A 1 -25.28 18.20 55.55
C MET A 1 -25.52 18.87 54.19
N LYS A 2 -25.75 18.04 53.16
CA LYS A 2 -26.49 18.25 51.89
C LYS A 2 -26.19 19.52 51.03
N ARG A 3 -25.57 19.30 49.85
CA ARG A 3 -26.12 19.37 48.46
C ARG A 3 -26.29 20.83 47.96
N LEU A 4 -25.83 21.25 46.78
CA LEU A 4 -25.99 20.67 45.45
C LEU A 4 -24.79 20.96 44.51
N ARG A 5 -24.68 20.09 43.49
CA ARG A 5 -23.72 20.04 42.38
C ARG A 5 -24.45 20.43 41.08
N ASN A 6 -23.68 20.89 40.08
CA ASN A 6 -23.99 21.05 38.64
C ASN A 6 -24.79 22.30 38.20
N ILE A 7 -24.15 23.20 37.45
CA ILE A 7 -24.66 23.82 36.20
C ILE A 7 -23.48 24.12 35.26
N SER A 8 -23.46 23.40 34.14
CA SER A 8 -23.10 23.79 32.76
C SER A 8 -21.92 24.73 32.48
N ALA A 9 -20.82 24.17 31.95
CA ALA A 9 -19.90 24.90 31.09
C ALA A 9 -20.24 24.61 29.61
N PHE A 10 -21.07 25.49 29.03
CA PHE A 10 -21.16 25.67 27.58
C PHE A 10 -19.84 26.31 27.12
N LEU A 11 -18.99 25.57 26.42
CA LEU A 11 -17.88 26.17 25.69
C LEU A 11 -18.37 26.55 24.30
N LEU A 12 -18.58 27.86 24.12
CA LEU A 12 -18.74 28.51 22.81
C LEU A 12 -17.55 28.15 21.92
N TRP A 13 -17.80 27.42 20.84
CA TRP A 13 -16.98 27.53 19.63
C TRP A 13 -17.48 28.75 18.84
N LEU A 14 -16.80 29.87 19.08
CA LEU A 14 -16.96 31.09 18.31
C LEU A 14 -16.33 30.91 16.93
N PHE A 15 -17.16 31.15 15.91
CA PHE A 15 -16.83 31.37 14.51
C PHE A 15 -15.41 31.92 14.27
N LEU A 16 -14.54 31.08 13.72
CA LEU A 16 -13.40 31.56 12.93
C LEU A 16 -13.88 31.73 11.48
N PRO A 17 -13.73 32.92 10.88
CA PRO A 17 -14.13 33.17 9.50
C PRO A 17 -13.28 32.32 8.55
N GLY A 18 -13.98 31.65 7.63
CA GLY A 18 -13.41 30.71 6.68
C GLY A 18 -12.36 31.37 5.79
N ILE A 19 -11.14 30.85 5.88
CA ILE A 19 -10.23 30.85 4.75
C ILE A 19 -10.74 29.73 3.83
N LEU A 20 -11.70 30.09 2.97
CA LEU A 20 -12.06 29.29 1.79
C LEU A 20 -10.89 29.40 0.80
N LEU A 21 -9.81 28.65 1.07
CA LEU A 21 -8.97 28.18 -0.02
C LEU A 21 -9.73 27.01 -0.63
N GLY A 22 -10.46 27.29 -1.71
CA GLY A 22 -11.10 26.31 -2.57
C GLY A 22 -10.04 25.48 -3.32
N GLY A 23 -9.22 24.75 -2.56
CA GLY A 23 -8.43 23.63 -3.06
C GLY A 23 -9.33 22.40 -3.10
N ASN A 24 -9.21 21.62 -4.17
CA ASN A 24 -9.87 20.32 -4.22
C ASN A 24 -9.18 19.42 -3.16
N LEU A 25 -9.87 19.06 -2.07
CA LEU A 25 -9.36 18.12 -1.07
C LEU A 25 -8.96 16.82 -1.79
N PRO A 26 -7.67 16.43 -1.81
CA PRO A 26 -7.25 15.24 -2.53
C PRO A 26 -7.66 13.98 -1.76
N TYR A 27 -8.07 12.96 -2.51
CA TYR A 27 -8.43 11.65 -2.00
C TYR A 27 -7.57 10.59 -2.64
N ARG A 28 -7.20 9.60 -1.82
CA ARG A 28 -6.45 8.43 -2.24
C ARG A 28 -7.21 7.58 -3.26
N SER A 29 -8.55 7.61 -3.26
CA SER A 29 -9.38 7.02 -4.30
C SER A 29 -10.60 7.85 -4.70
N ASP A 30 -11.09 7.64 -5.92
CA ASP A 30 -12.34 8.18 -6.45
C ASP A 30 -13.53 7.71 -5.60
N ARG A 31 -13.42 6.51 -4.99
CA ARG A 31 -14.41 5.99 -4.05
C ARG A 31 -14.45 6.80 -2.76
N LEU A 32 -13.30 7.10 -2.16
CA LEU A 32 -13.22 7.94 -0.97
C LEU A 32 -13.71 9.37 -1.25
N GLU A 33 -13.46 9.90 -2.44
CA GLU A 33 -14.00 11.20 -2.84
C GLU A 33 -15.54 11.21 -2.78
N ARG A 34 -16.20 10.21 -3.39
CA ARG A 34 -17.68 10.07 -3.33
C ARG A 34 -18.19 9.91 -1.91
N MET A 35 -17.49 9.15 -1.06
CA MET A 35 -17.87 9.02 0.36
C MET A 35 -17.72 10.36 1.10
N GLY A 36 -16.64 11.10 0.83
CA GLY A 36 -16.37 12.40 1.42
C GLY A 36 -17.39 13.47 1.03
N GLU A 37 -17.92 13.42 -0.20
CA GLU A 37 -19.03 14.27 -0.63
C GLU A 37 -20.28 14.05 0.22
N MET A 38 -20.59 12.80 0.58
CA MET A 38 -21.77 12.48 1.41
C MET A 38 -21.60 12.87 2.88
N LEU A 39 -20.38 12.84 3.41
CA LEU A 39 -20.08 13.14 4.82
C LEU A 39 -19.81 14.63 5.08
N GLY A 40 -19.58 15.41 4.02
CA GLY A 40 -19.35 16.85 4.07
C GLY A 40 -17.87 17.20 3.91
N LYS A 41 -17.47 17.48 2.65
CA LYS A 41 -16.09 17.81 2.25
C LYS A 41 -15.44 18.92 3.08
N GLU A 42 -16.20 19.94 3.49
CA GLU A 42 -15.68 21.04 4.32
C GLU A 42 -15.24 20.57 5.70
N LYS A 43 -15.98 19.63 6.31
CA LYS A 43 -15.62 19.04 7.60
C LYS A 43 -14.34 18.22 7.49
N LEU A 44 -14.22 17.42 6.43
CA LEU A 44 -13.03 16.62 6.15
C LEU A 44 -11.81 17.49 5.85
N ALA A 45 -11.99 18.58 5.08
CA ALA A 45 -10.91 19.50 4.75
C ALA A 45 -10.33 20.19 6.00
N ALA A 46 -11.17 20.48 6.99
CA ALA A 46 -10.77 21.12 8.24
C ALA A 46 -9.97 20.21 9.20
N LEU A 47 -9.95 18.90 8.98
CA LEU A 47 -9.16 17.98 9.80
C LEU A 47 -7.65 18.20 9.53
N PRO A 48 -6.81 18.27 10.58
CA PRO A 48 -5.36 18.22 10.40
C PRO A 48 -4.92 16.81 9.95
N ASP A 49 -3.67 16.65 9.54
CA ASP A 49 -3.13 15.33 9.25
C ASP A 49 -3.09 14.48 10.54
N GLY A 50 -3.32 13.17 10.40
CA GLY A 50 -3.43 12.18 11.46
C GLY A 50 -4.66 11.28 11.34
N GLU A 51 -4.78 10.34 12.29
CA GLU A 51 -5.96 9.49 12.46
C GLU A 51 -6.99 10.17 13.37
N HIS A 52 -8.22 10.32 12.85
CA HIS A 52 -9.35 10.95 13.54
C HIS A 52 -10.46 9.94 13.78
N THR A 53 -10.42 9.28 14.93
CA THR A 53 -11.47 8.34 15.34
C THR A 53 -12.62 9.07 16.03
N ALA A 54 -13.86 8.79 15.61
CA ALA A 54 -15.09 9.39 16.12
C ALA A 54 -15.21 10.93 15.99
N ALA A 55 -14.40 11.55 15.11
CA ALA A 55 -14.55 12.97 14.77
C ALA A 55 -15.85 13.25 14.00
N LEU A 56 -16.39 12.21 13.36
CA LEU A 56 -17.66 12.21 12.66
C LEU A 56 -18.52 11.04 13.16
N MET A 57 -19.83 11.22 13.08
CA MET A 57 -20.82 10.18 13.36
C MET A 57 -21.70 10.02 12.13
N PHE A 58 -22.00 8.79 11.75
CA PHE A 58 -22.98 8.46 10.71
C PHE A 58 -23.91 7.36 11.24
N MET A 59 -25.23 7.59 11.20
CA MET A 59 -26.24 6.68 11.80
C MET A 59 -25.87 6.24 13.23
N ASP A 60 -25.53 7.21 14.10
CA ASP A 60 -25.09 7.00 15.49
C ASP A 60 -23.88 6.07 15.65
N THR A 61 -23.14 5.81 14.57
CA THR A 61 -21.92 4.99 14.57
C THR A 61 -20.70 5.90 14.28
N PRO A 62 -19.61 5.80 15.05
CA PRO A 62 -18.42 6.61 14.84
C PRO A 62 -17.74 6.28 13.51
N VAL A 63 -17.16 7.31 12.89
CA VAL A 63 -16.41 7.23 11.63
C VAL A 63 -14.95 7.61 11.90
N THR A 64 -14.03 6.80 11.38
CA THR A 64 -12.60 7.08 11.34
C THR A 64 -12.26 7.73 10.00
N VAL A 65 -11.47 8.80 10.07
CA VAL A 65 -10.87 9.46 8.91
C VAL A 65 -9.36 9.49 9.11
N ILE A 66 -8.60 9.00 8.14
CA ILE A 66 -7.14 9.11 8.13
C ILE A 66 -6.75 10.11 7.06
N LYS A 67 -5.97 11.11 7.44
CA LYS A 67 -5.45 12.13 6.54
C LYS A 67 -3.94 12.21 6.66
N GLU A 68 -3.23 12.06 5.55
CA GLU A 68 -1.77 12.09 5.53
C GLU A 68 -1.29 13.02 4.42
N ASN A 69 -0.37 13.93 4.75
CA ASN A 69 0.19 14.90 3.81
C ASN A 69 -0.90 15.69 3.04
N GLY A 70 -2.00 16.03 3.73
CA GLY A 70 -3.14 16.71 3.11
C GLY A 70 -4.10 15.82 2.30
N VAL A 71 -3.82 14.53 2.12
CA VAL A 71 -4.62 13.56 1.36
C VAL A 71 -5.48 12.73 2.28
N ILE A 72 -6.76 12.52 1.93
CA ILE A 72 -7.62 11.58 2.64
C ILE A 72 -7.27 10.15 2.19
N GLU A 73 -6.65 9.40 3.10
CA GLU A 73 -6.20 8.03 2.89
C GLU A 73 -7.29 7.01 3.24
N HIS A 74 -8.14 7.30 4.24
CA HIS A 74 -9.22 6.41 4.65
C HIS A 74 -10.45 7.15 5.18
N ILE A 75 -11.62 6.58 4.91
CA ILE A 75 -12.93 6.94 5.48
C ILE A 75 -13.69 5.62 5.71
N GLY A 76 -14.03 5.32 6.95
CA GLY A 76 -14.79 4.11 7.31
C GLY A 76 -15.40 4.21 8.71
N TYR A 77 -16.26 3.26 9.09
CA TYR A 77 -16.69 3.17 10.49
C TYR A 77 -15.50 2.90 11.41
N SER A 78 -15.56 3.31 12.68
CA SER A 78 -14.47 3.07 13.64
C SER A 78 -14.62 1.69 14.30
N PHE A 79 -14.16 0.64 13.62
CA PHE A 79 -14.17 -0.73 14.15
C PHE A 79 -12.89 -1.06 14.90
N PHE A 80 -11.75 -0.61 14.38
CA PHE A 80 -10.42 -1.00 14.87
C PHE A 80 -9.71 0.16 15.56
N SER A 81 -9.03 -0.18 16.65
CA SER A 81 -8.02 0.68 17.27
C SER A 81 -6.70 0.64 16.47
N ALA A 82 -5.81 1.61 16.72
CA ALA A 82 -4.48 1.63 16.11
C ALA A 82 -3.66 0.35 16.40
N GLU A 83 -3.80 -0.24 17.59
CA GLU A 83 -3.12 -1.50 17.94
C GLU A 83 -3.66 -2.68 17.12
N GLU A 84 -4.97 -2.76 16.92
CA GLU A 84 -5.60 -3.81 16.11
C GLU A 84 -5.25 -3.67 14.62
N ARG A 85 -5.11 -2.44 14.11
CA ARG A 85 -4.62 -2.20 12.74
C ARG A 85 -3.20 -2.73 12.54
N LEU A 86 -2.32 -2.55 13.51
CA LEU A 86 -0.95 -3.09 13.45
C LEU A 86 -0.93 -4.63 13.43
N LEU A 87 -1.85 -5.28 14.14
CA LEU A 87 -1.92 -6.74 14.21
C LEU A 87 -2.61 -7.36 12.99
N THR A 88 -3.64 -6.69 12.45
CA THR A 88 -4.51 -7.21 11.39
C THR A 88 -4.05 -6.80 10.00
N GLY A 89 -3.33 -5.69 9.89
CA GLY A 89 -2.96 -5.02 8.64
C GLY A 89 -3.95 -3.92 8.29
N SER A 90 -3.45 -2.70 8.10
CA SER A 90 -4.26 -1.49 7.85
C SER A 90 -5.16 -1.65 6.63
N VAL A 91 -4.66 -2.18 5.52
CA VAL A 91 -5.45 -2.32 4.28
C VAL A 91 -6.71 -3.21 4.45
N VAL A 92 -6.65 -4.22 5.31
CA VAL A 92 -7.79 -5.11 5.60
C VAL A 92 -8.78 -4.42 6.53
N CYS A 93 -8.26 -3.71 7.54
CA CYS A 93 -9.09 -2.92 8.46
C CYS A 93 -9.85 -1.83 7.69
N ASP A 94 -9.13 -1.07 6.86
CA ASP A 94 -9.67 0.01 6.05
C ASP A 94 -10.74 -0.50 5.10
N PHE A 95 -10.52 -1.67 4.47
CA PHE A 95 -11.55 -2.33 3.67
C PHE A 95 -12.82 -2.60 4.48
N LEU A 96 -12.73 -3.26 5.64
CA LEU A 96 -13.91 -3.63 6.43
C LEU A 96 -14.70 -2.40 6.90
N GLU A 97 -13.98 -1.40 7.39
CA GLU A 97 -14.54 -0.13 7.86
C GLU A 97 -15.19 0.68 6.73
N ARG A 98 -14.48 0.81 5.59
CA ARG A 98 -14.94 1.53 4.40
C ARG A 98 -16.15 0.85 3.77
N TYR A 99 -16.09 -0.47 3.59
CA TYR A 99 -17.14 -1.22 2.90
C TYR A 99 -18.45 -1.22 3.70
N ALA A 100 -18.38 -1.35 5.02
CA ALA A 100 -19.55 -1.26 5.89
C ALA A 100 -20.17 0.14 5.88
N LEU A 101 -19.36 1.20 5.91
CA LEU A 101 -19.85 2.58 5.82
C LEU A 101 -20.45 2.86 4.43
N GLU A 102 -19.76 2.47 3.36
CA GLU A 102 -20.24 2.61 1.97
C GLU A 102 -21.59 1.92 1.77
N ALA A 103 -21.84 0.79 2.44
CA ALA A 103 -23.11 0.06 2.41
C ALA A 103 -24.28 0.84 3.07
N ASP A 104 -24.01 1.71 4.03
CA ASP A 104 -25.03 2.53 4.71
C ASP A 104 -25.17 3.95 4.10
N LEU A 105 -24.15 4.45 3.39
CA LEU A 105 -24.20 5.78 2.76
C LEU A 105 -25.28 5.85 1.66
N PRO A 106 -26.00 6.99 1.53
CA PRO A 106 -27.05 7.19 0.53
C PRO A 106 -26.47 7.52 -0.86
N ILE A 107 -25.47 6.74 -1.30
CA ILE A 107 -24.83 6.89 -2.60
C ILE A 107 -25.73 6.25 -3.67
N LYS A 108 -25.81 6.88 -4.85
CA LYS A 108 -26.48 6.27 -6.01
C LYS A 108 -25.77 4.98 -6.39
N ARG A 109 -26.40 3.84 -6.11
CA ARG A 109 -25.87 2.53 -6.49
C ARG A 109 -26.29 2.14 -7.89
N GLU A 110 -25.35 1.59 -8.65
CA GLU A 110 -25.64 0.97 -9.96
C GLU A 110 -26.29 -0.40 -9.82
N LYS A 111 -25.99 -1.12 -8.73
CA LYS A 111 -26.46 -2.47 -8.41
C LYS A 111 -26.95 -2.56 -6.96
N THR A 112 -27.71 -3.60 -6.63
CA THR A 112 -28.10 -3.86 -5.24
C THR A 112 -26.87 -4.26 -4.41
N LEU A 113 -26.94 -4.08 -3.09
CA LEU A 113 -25.86 -4.50 -2.18
C LEU A 113 -25.62 -6.02 -2.25
N GLU A 114 -26.68 -6.81 -2.43
CA GLU A 114 -26.59 -8.27 -2.59
C GLU A 114 -25.80 -8.65 -3.85
N THR A 115 -26.10 -8.02 -4.99
CA THR A 115 -25.35 -8.22 -6.23
C THR A 115 -23.89 -7.77 -6.08
N GLN A 116 -23.64 -6.66 -5.39
CA GLN A 116 -22.29 -6.19 -5.14
C GLN A 116 -21.48 -7.19 -4.31
N LEU A 117 -22.04 -7.67 -3.19
CA LEU A 117 -21.40 -8.68 -2.34
C LEU A 117 -21.06 -9.96 -3.12
N LEU A 118 -21.98 -10.40 -3.98
CA LEU A 118 -21.78 -11.57 -4.83
C LEU A 118 -20.63 -11.37 -5.83
N GLU A 119 -20.62 -10.24 -6.54
CA GLU A 119 -19.59 -9.92 -7.53
C GLU A 119 -18.21 -9.71 -6.89
N ASP A 120 -18.17 -9.11 -5.69
CA ASP A 120 -16.94 -8.92 -4.90
C ASP A 120 -16.50 -10.23 -4.21
N GLY A 121 -17.25 -11.32 -4.35
CA GLY A 121 -16.91 -12.64 -3.79
C GLY A 121 -16.98 -12.71 -2.26
N ILE A 122 -17.75 -11.81 -1.65
CA ILE A 122 -17.94 -11.71 -0.20
C ILE A 122 -19.07 -12.64 0.25
N VAL A 123 -18.79 -13.46 1.26
CA VAL A 123 -19.76 -14.42 1.80
C VAL A 123 -19.82 -14.32 3.31
N PHE A 124 -21.04 -14.24 3.87
CA PHE A 124 -21.27 -14.34 5.30
C PHE A 124 -21.67 -15.77 5.67
N SER A 125 -20.88 -16.44 6.50
CA SER A 125 -21.27 -17.74 7.07
C SER A 125 -22.18 -17.57 8.28
N HIS A 126 -21.99 -16.46 9.02
CA HIS A 126 -22.85 -16.00 10.09
C HIS A 126 -22.79 -14.47 10.16
N GLY A 127 -23.86 -13.83 10.61
CA GLY A 127 -23.95 -12.36 10.64
C GLY A 127 -24.15 -11.72 9.26
N SER A 128 -23.88 -10.42 9.18
CA SER A 128 -24.02 -9.57 8.00
C SER A 128 -23.12 -8.33 8.09
N LEU A 129 -23.05 -7.53 7.02
CA LEU A 129 -22.38 -6.22 7.07
C LEU A 129 -22.89 -5.35 8.23
N SER A 130 -24.20 -5.32 8.48
CA SER A 130 -24.77 -4.52 9.56
C SER A 130 -24.30 -4.98 10.95
N SER A 131 -24.04 -6.27 11.12
CA SER A 131 -23.51 -6.80 12.38
C SER A 131 -22.03 -6.49 12.61
N LEU A 132 -21.27 -6.01 11.61
CA LEU A 132 -19.91 -5.50 11.84
C LEU A 132 -19.91 -4.29 12.78
N LYS A 133 -20.99 -3.51 12.82
CA LYS A 133 -21.14 -2.36 13.72
C LYS A 133 -21.13 -2.74 15.21
N THR A 134 -21.29 -4.01 15.54
CA THR A 134 -21.11 -4.53 16.91
C THR A 134 -19.66 -4.42 17.39
N LEU A 135 -18.71 -4.24 16.47
CA LEU A 135 -17.32 -3.92 16.76
C LEU A 135 -17.14 -2.45 17.22
N CYS A 136 -18.17 -1.60 17.20
CA CYS A 136 -18.02 -0.23 17.67
C CYS A 136 -18.28 -0.09 19.19
N PRO A 137 -17.47 0.70 19.93
CA PRO A 137 -16.14 1.22 19.56
C PRO A 137 -15.03 0.23 19.99
N GLY A 138 -14.23 -0.25 19.05
CA GLY A 138 -13.02 -1.05 19.34
C GLY A 138 -13.28 -2.49 19.77
N GLY A 139 -14.05 -3.24 18.98
CA GLY A 139 -14.34 -4.65 19.20
C GLY A 139 -13.25 -5.54 18.60
N HIS A 140 -12.98 -6.65 19.27
CA HIS A 140 -11.95 -7.59 18.84
C HIS A 140 -12.46 -8.52 17.73
N GLY A 141 -11.85 -8.41 16.56
CA GLY A 141 -11.94 -9.37 15.48
C GLY A 141 -10.70 -10.26 15.40
N ILE A 142 -10.84 -11.44 14.81
CA ILE A 142 -9.73 -12.33 14.48
C ILE A 142 -9.69 -12.49 12.97
N LEU A 143 -8.56 -12.15 12.36
CA LEU A 143 -8.29 -12.37 10.95
C LEU A 143 -7.50 -13.67 10.78
N GLU A 144 -8.06 -14.60 9.99
CA GLU A 144 -7.37 -15.79 9.52
C GLU A 144 -7.15 -15.69 8.01
N ILE A 145 -5.93 -15.94 7.56
CA ILE A 145 -5.62 -16.06 6.13
C ILE A 145 -5.70 -17.54 5.76
N ARG A 146 -6.44 -17.86 4.69
CA ARG A 146 -6.51 -19.21 4.16
C ARG A 146 -6.00 -19.24 2.73
N ASP A 147 -5.07 -20.16 2.49
CA ASP A 147 -4.63 -20.55 1.15
C ASP A 147 -5.68 -21.47 0.51
N ILE A 148 -6.77 -20.84 0.09
CA ILE A 148 -7.86 -21.38 -0.74
C ILE A 148 -7.67 -20.73 -2.13
N PRO A 149 -8.13 -21.31 -3.26
CA PRO A 149 -7.96 -20.69 -4.57
C PRO A 149 -8.24 -19.18 -4.54
N HIS A 150 -7.23 -18.40 -4.94
CA HIS A 150 -7.18 -16.93 -4.95
C HIS A 150 -6.85 -16.19 -3.64
N TYR A 151 -6.34 -16.86 -2.59
CA TYR A 151 -6.05 -16.27 -1.27
C TYR A 151 -7.26 -15.54 -0.67
N ARG A 152 -7.86 -16.14 0.38
CA ARG A 152 -9.05 -15.56 1.01
C ARG A 152 -8.79 -15.23 2.47
N TYR A 153 -9.35 -14.12 2.89
CA TYR A 153 -9.46 -13.75 4.28
C TYR A 153 -10.74 -14.32 4.88
N ILE A 154 -10.61 -14.84 6.09
CA ILE A 154 -11.73 -15.13 6.97
C ILE A 154 -11.61 -14.18 8.15
N PHE A 155 -12.53 -13.23 8.23
CA PHE A 155 -12.66 -12.35 9.38
C PHE A 155 -13.79 -12.84 10.29
N LYS A 156 -13.46 -13.08 11.56
CA LYS A 156 -14.40 -13.54 12.59
C LYS A 156 -14.53 -12.49 13.67
N TRP A 157 -15.76 -12.23 14.08
CA TRP A 157 -16.08 -11.43 15.27
C TRP A 157 -17.16 -12.14 16.08
N GLN A 158 -17.52 -11.57 17.24
CA GLN A 158 -18.48 -12.18 18.15
C GLN A 158 -19.80 -12.58 17.48
N ASP A 159 -20.31 -11.72 16.59
CA ASP A 159 -21.64 -11.86 15.99
C ASP A 159 -21.60 -12.32 14.52
N GLY A 160 -20.44 -12.71 14.00
CA GLY A 160 -20.38 -13.17 12.62
C GLY A 160 -19.02 -13.59 12.08
N GLN A 161 -19.08 -14.03 10.82
CA GLN A 161 -17.94 -14.49 10.05
C GLN A 161 -18.12 -14.12 8.59
N MET A 162 -17.11 -13.45 8.04
CA MET A 162 -17.05 -12.98 6.67
C MET A 162 -15.86 -13.60 5.95
N LEU A 163 -16.10 -14.10 4.74
CA LEU A 163 -15.08 -14.56 3.80
C LEU A 163 -15.00 -13.55 2.66
N PHE A 164 -13.80 -13.10 2.31
CA PHE A 164 -13.57 -12.19 1.18
C PHE A 164 -12.22 -12.44 0.50
N PRO A 165 -12.08 -12.13 -0.80
CA PRO A 165 -10.81 -12.31 -1.51
C PRO A 165 -9.76 -11.29 -1.07
N SER A 166 -8.48 -11.66 -1.13
CA SER A 166 -7.36 -10.72 -1.04
C SER A 166 -7.16 -10.00 -2.37
N ASP A 167 -8.18 -9.31 -2.84
CA ASP A 167 -8.19 -8.65 -4.15
C ASP A 167 -7.81 -7.17 -3.99
N VAL A 168 -6.88 -6.67 -4.82
CA VAL A 168 -6.38 -5.30 -4.70
C VAL A 168 -7.46 -4.26 -4.93
N ASP A 169 -8.37 -4.51 -5.88
CA ASP A 169 -9.44 -3.57 -6.19
C ASP A 169 -10.45 -3.50 -5.04
N LEU A 170 -10.76 -4.67 -4.46
CA LEU A 170 -11.64 -4.77 -3.30
C LEU A 170 -11.04 -4.07 -2.07
N LEU A 171 -9.80 -4.41 -1.73
CA LEU A 171 -9.17 -3.96 -0.49
C LEU A 171 -8.86 -2.45 -0.54
N THR A 172 -8.27 -1.97 -1.63
CA THR A 172 -7.94 -0.54 -1.79
C THR A 172 -9.13 0.32 -2.20
N GLY A 173 -10.21 -0.30 -2.70
CA GLY A 173 -11.40 0.39 -3.19
C GLY A 173 -11.22 1.09 -4.54
N ARG A 174 -10.12 0.82 -5.25
CA ARG A 174 -9.78 1.39 -6.56
C ARG A 174 -9.86 0.34 -7.63
N ASP A 175 -10.50 0.63 -8.75
CA ASP A 175 -10.44 -0.30 -9.88
C ASP A 175 -9.10 -0.22 -10.61
N ILE A 176 -8.79 -1.25 -11.41
CA ILE A 176 -7.55 -1.31 -12.19
C ILE A 176 -7.31 -0.09 -13.13
N LYS A 177 -8.37 0.59 -13.59
CA LYS A 177 -8.24 1.78 -14.47
C LYS A 177 -7.83 2.99 -13.65
N GLU A 178 -8.45 3.18 -12.49
CA GLU A 178 -8.06 4.20 -11.51
C GLU A 178 -6.61 4.00 -11.07
N ASN A 179 -6.27 2.77 -10.68
CA ASN A 179 -4.91 2.37 -10.32
C ASN A 179 -3.91 2.71 -11.44
N GLY A 180 -4.21 2.33 -12.68
CA GLY A 180 -3.36 2.66 -13.83
C GLY A 180 -3.20 4.17 -14.07
N ARG A 181 -4.26 4.96 -13.88
CA ARG A 181 -4.22 6.43 -14.06
C ARG A 181 -3.38 7.14 -12.98
N ARG A 182 -3.44 6.67 -11.73
CA ARG A 182 -2.80 7.32 -10.57
C ARG A 182 -1.33 6.90 -10.38
N LEU A 183 -1.00 5.65 -10.71
CA LEU A 183 0.29 5.04 -10.40
C LEU A 183 1.52 5.86 -10.84
N PRO A 184 1.59 6.46 -12.05
CA PRO A 184 2.77 7.23 -12.45
C PRO A 184 3.05 8.42 -11.51
N GLN A 185 2.02 9.17 -11.15
CA GLN A 185 2.16 10.33 -10.27
C GLN A 185 2.49 9.89 -8.85
N GLU A 186 1.86 8.83 -8.35
CA GLU A 186 2.13 8.29 -7.01
C GLU A 186 3.60 7.85 -6.91
N ILE A 187 4.11 7.09 -7.89
CA ILE A 187 5.54 6.72 -7.98
C ILE A 187 6.42 7.96 -8.00
N GLN A 188 6.13 8.94 -8.85
CA GLN A 188 6.97 10.14 -9.00
C GLN A 188 7.02 11.00 -7.74
N SER A 189 5.95 11.02 -6.95
CA SER A 189 5.85 11.80 -5.71
C SER A 189 6.34 11.07 -4.47
N ALA A 190 6.54 9.75 -4.54
CA ALA A 190 6.89 8.95 -3.38
C ALA A 190 8.30 9.26 -2.86
N ILE A 191 8.38 9.40 -1.54
CA ILE A 191 9.61 9.67 -0.79
C ILE A 191 9.68 8.78 0.45
N PHE A 192 10.88 8.43 0.89
CA PHE A 192 11.05 7.75 2.17
C PHE A 192 10.82 8.71 3.33
N THR A 193 10.01 8.32 4.32
CA THR A 193 9.61 9.16 5.45
C THR A 193 10.37 8.85 6.76
N GLY A 194 11.22 7.82 6.78
CA GLY A 194 12.01 7.42 7.95
C GLY A 194 13.45 7.03 7.61
N PRO A 195 14.32 6.76 8.60
CA PRO A 195 15.69 6.34 8.37
C PRO A 195 15.77 4.96 7.68
N VAL A 196 16.94 4.63 7.13
CA VAL A 196 17.24 3.26 6.68
C VAL A 196 17.35 2.37 7.90
N GLN A 197 16.63 1.25 7.92
CA GLN A 197 16.72 0.28 9.01
C GLN A 197 17.96 -0.61 8.82
N LYS A 198 18.71 -0.81 9.91
CA LYS A 198 19.82 -1.75 9.94
C LYS A 198 19.29 -3.18 10.19
N PRO A 199 19.90 -4.20 9.59
CA PRO A 199 19.48 -5.58 9.80
C PRO A 199 19.83 -6.05 11.22
N ASP A 200 18.98 -6.89 11.80
CA ASP A 200 19.22 -7.49 13.13
C ASP A 200 20.25 -8.63 13.09
N SER A 201 20.39 -9.30 11.95
CA SER A 201 21.28 -10.46 11.78
C SER A 201 21.78 -10.55 10.33
N THR A 202 23.06 -10.88 10.16
CA THR A 202 23.68 -11.07 8.85
C THR A 202 24.66 -12.24 8.82
N GLU A 203 24.89 -12.75 7.62
CA GLU A 203 25.88 -13.79 7.32
C GLU A 203 27.05 -13.16 6.55
N LEU A 204 28.29 -13.31 7.04
CA LEU A 204 29.47 -12.78 6.35
C LEU A 204 29.93 -13.74 5.24
N ARG A 205 30.06 -13.23 4.01
CA ARG A 205 30.66 -13.93 2.86
C ARG A 205 32.18 -13.84 2.88
N ASP A 206 32.83 -14.74 2.15
CA ASP A 206 34.30 -14.80 2.00
C ASP A 206 34.91 -13.53 1.37
N ASP A 207 34.11 -12.78 0.60
CA ASP A 207 34.48 -11.50 -0.01
C ASP A 207 34.29 -10.29 0.91
N GLY A 208 33.88 -10.52 2.16
CA GLY A 208 33.67 -9.47 3.17
C GLY A 208 32.31 -8.79 3.13
N VAL A 209 31.40 -9.21 2.23
CA VAL A 209 30.03 -8.70 2.18
C VAL A 209 29.16 -9.41 3.23
N ALA A 210 28.47 -8.64 4.06
CA ALA A 210 27.49 -9.16 5.00
C ALA A 210 26.10 -9.22 4.34
N VAL A 211 25.44 -10.36 4.39
CA VAL A 211 24.15 -10.60 3.73
C VAL A 211 23.05 -10.78 4.76
N CYS A 212 21.95 -10.05 4.59
CA CYS A 212 20.69 -10.32 5.29
C CYS A 212 19.79 -11.17 4.40
N ARG A 213 19.54 -12.42 4.80
CA ARG A 213 18.71 -13.38 4.05
C ARG A 213 17.23 -13.10 4.30
N ASN A 214 16.58 -12.39 3.38
CA ASN A 214 15.17 -12.04 3.51
C ASN A 214 14.25 -12.97 2.72
N GLY A 215 14.77 -14.10 2.23
CA GLY A 215 14.02 -15.09 1.46
C GLY A 215 13.95 -14.77 -0.03
N TYR A 216 13.28 -15.64 -0.76
CA TYR A 216 13.22 -15.59 -2.22
C TYR A 216 11.80 -15.79 -2.74
N TYR A 217 11.58 -15.45 -4.00
CA TYR A 217 10.29 -15.58 -4.65
C TYR A 217 10.41 -16.46 -5.90
N TYR A 218 9.77 -17.62 -5.87
CA TYR A 218 9.87 -18.72 -6.83
C TYR A 218 11.26 -19.38 -6.96
N PHE A 219 12.33 -18.60 -7.14
CA PHE A 219 13.70 -19.07 -7.35
C PHE A 219 14.68 -18.32 -6.46
N SER A 220 15.77 -18.96 -6.02
CA SER A 220 16.77 -18.32 -5.16
C SER A 220 17.51 -17.16 -5.82
N SER A 221 17.55 -17.11 -7.15
CA SER A 221 18.10 -15.99 -7.92
C SER A 221 17.21 -14.76 -7.94
N LEU A 222 15.94 -14.88 -7.51
CA LEU A 222 15.01 -13.78 -7.32
C LEU A 222 14.77 -13.59 -5.82
N SER A 223 15.73 -12.94 -5.15
CA SER A 223 15.78 -12.82 -3.70
C SER A 223 15.43 -11.43 -3.20
N ALA A 224 14.97 -11.35 -1.96
CA ALA A 224 14.83 -10.10 -1.22
C ALA A 224 16.09 -9.78 -0.39
N ASP A 225 17.18 -10.50 -0.65
CA ASP A 225 18.41 -10.36 0.13
C ASP A 225 18.97 -8.95 -0.01
N THR A 226 19.50 -8.43 1.10
CA THR A 226 20.12 -7.12 1.18
C THR A 226 21.55 -7.25 1.66
N PHE A 227 22.41 -6.35 1.20
CA PHE A 227 23.86 -6.51 1.27
C PHE A 227 24.51 -5.32 1.97
N PHE A 228 25.45 -5.59 2.87
CA PHE A 228 26.08 -4.58 3.70
C PHE A 228 27.60 -4.78 3.73
N SER A 229 28.33 -3.70 3.97
CA SER A 229 29.78 -3.68 4.05
C SER A 229 30.27 -2.86 5.25
N GLY A 230 31.50 -3.15 5.68
CA GLY A 230 32.15 -2.45 6.79
C GLY A 230 31.57 -2.79 8.17
N GLU A 231 32.22 -2.26 9.21
CA GLU A 231 31.80 -2.46 10.60
C GLU A 231 30.47 -1.75 10.92
N ASP A 232 30.20 -0.65 10.22
CA ASP A 232 28.99 0.15 10.40
C ASP A 232 27.74 -0.43 9.72
N MET A 233 27.88 -1.55 8.99
CA MET A 233 26.79 -2.20 8.25
C MET A 233 26.12 -1.23 7.26
N GLU A 234 26.93 -0.53 6.47
CA GLU A 234 26.44 0.37 5.44
C GLU A 234 25.99 -0.44 4.21
N PRO A 235 24.86 -0.08 3.57
CA PRO A 235 24.41 -0.76 2.37
C PRO A 235 25.50 -0.76 1.29
N VAL A 236 25.73 -1.92 0.68
CA VAL A 236 26.62 -2.02 -0.48
C VAL A 236 26.12 -1.09 -1.59
N ASN A 237 26.99 -0.17 -2.00
CA ASN A 237 26.82 0.77 -3.11
C ASN A 237 28.18 0.94 -3.82
N ASP A 238 28.61 -0.11 -4.52
CA ASP A 238 29.96 -0.23 -5.09
C ASP A 238 29.89 -0.87 -6.49
N ALA A 239 30.62 -0.28 -7.44
CA ALA A 239 30.75 -0.77 -8.80
C ALA A 239 31.44 -2.15 -8.89
N ALA A 240 32.19 -2.59 -7.89
CA ALA A 240 32.72 -3.95 -7.83
C ALA A 240 31.62 -4.99 -7.49
N PHE A 241 30.52 -4.54 -6.89
CA PHE A 241 29.40 -5.34 -6.41
C PHE A 241 28.08 -4.81 -7.02
N GLU A 242 28.01 -4.75 -8.35
CA GLU A 242 26.89 -4.14 -9.07
C GLU A 242 25.54 -4.83 -8.80
N GLU A 243 25.54 -6.16 -8.65
CA GLU A 243 24.32 -6.93 -8.38
C GLU A 243 23.79 -6.62 -6.98
N GLU A 244 24.67 -6.64 -5.97
CA GLU A 244 24.34 -6.27 -4.60
C GLU A 244 23.89 -4.81 -4.48
N THR A 245 24.57 -3.91 -5.21
CA THR A 245 24.18 -2.48 -5.32
C THR A 245 22.78 -2.34 -5.92
N LEU A 246 22.49 -3.08 -6.99
CA LEU A 246 21.17 -3.07 -7.62
C LEU A 246 20.09 -3.58 -6.67
N HIS A 247 20.34 -4.66 -5.94
CA HIS A 247 19.44 -5.16 -4.90
C HIS A 247 19.12 -4.08 -3.86
N ASN A 248 20.14 -3.41 -3.33
CA ASN A 248 19.98 -2.38 -2.32
C ASN A 248 19.31 -1.10 -2.86
N LEU A 249 19.53 -0.75 -4.13
CA LEU A 249 18.84 0.36 -4.79
C LEU A 249 17.35 0.09 -4.89
N VAL A 250 16.96 -1.07 -5.42
CA VAL A 250 15.55 -1.39 -5.66
C VAL A 250 14.79 -1.71 -4.37
N SER A 251 15.49 -2.14 -3.32
CA SER A 251 14.93 -2.30 -1.97
C SER A 251 14.87 -1.00 -1.17
N GLY A 252 15.41 0.11 -1.70
CA GLY A 252 15.37 1.41 -1.05
C GLY A 252 16.36 1.59 0.11
N LEU A 253 17.44 0.82 0.16
CA LEU A 253 18.51 0.98 1.15
C LEU A 253 19.55 2.04 0.71
N VAL A 254 19.84 2.13 -0.59
CA VAL A 254 20.70 3.17 -1.16
C VAL A 254 19.82 4.33 -1.62
N ARG A 255 19.75 5.40 -0.83
CA ARG A 255 18.78 6.50 -1.02
C ARG A 255 19.37 7.81 -1.55
N ASP A 256 20.68 7.90 -1.66
CA ASP A 256 21.44 9.05 -2.17
C ASP A 256 21.74 8.98 -3.68
N SER A 257 21.23 7.94 -4.35
CA SER A 257 21.31 7.77 -5.80
C SER A 257 20.44 8.76 -6.59
N ASN A 258 20.98 9.27 -7.69
CA ASN A 258 20.32 10.12 -8.68
C ASN A 258 20.02 9.35 -9.98
N ILE A 259 19.86 8.02 -9.90
CA ILE A 259 19.50 7.20 -11.07
C ILE A 259 18.02 7.35 -11.36
N SER A 260 17.69 7.78 -12.58
CA SER A 260 16.33 7.80 -13.12
C SER A 260 16.09 6.61 -14.05
N LEU A 261 14.84 6.16 -14.13
CA LEU A 261 14.39 5.16 -15.07
C LEU A 261 13.33 5.78 -15.98
N ASP A 262 13.53 5.61 -17.29
CA ASP A 262 12.49 5.86 -18.29
C ASP A 262 11.57 4.64 -18.32
N VAL A 263 10.41 4.76 -17.67
CA VAL A 263 9.46 3.68 -17.43
C VAL A 263 8.42 3.62 -18.54
N SER A 264 8.30 2.47 -19.19
CA SER A 264 7.16 2.12 -20.04
C SER A 264 6.22 1.18 -19.28
N MET A 265 5.06 1.69 -18.91
CA MET A 265 4.05 0.96 -18.14
C MET A 265 2.97 0.38 -19.06
N SER A 266 2.63 -0.90 -18.83
CA SER A 266 1.49 -1.55 -19.47
C SER A 266 0.23 -1.22 -18.68
N ALA A 267 -0.61 -0.33 -19.19
CA ALA A 267 -1.88 0.05 -18.59
C ALA A 267 -3.00 -0.92 -18.99
N TYR A 268 -4.16 -0.81 -18.32
CA TYR A 268 -5.35 -1.57 -18.65
C TYR A 268 -5.74 -1.38 -20.13
N GLY A 269 -6.13 -2.45 -20.81
CA GLY A 269 -6.49 -2.40 -22.24
C GLY A 269 -5.29 -2.40 -23.20
N LEU A 270 -4.08 -2.77 -22.72
CA LEU A 270 -2.82 -2.80 -23.50
C LEU A 270 -2.31 -1.42 -23.93
N GLU A 271 -2.87 -0.35 -23.36
CA GLU A 271 -2.33 0.99 -23.53
C GLU A 271 -0.95 1.09 -22.87
N ARG A 272 -0.08 1.96 -23.43
CA ARG A 272 1.24 2.23 -22.84
C ARG A 272 1.28 3.64 -22.32
N THR A 273 1.65 3.78 -21.06
CA THR A 273 1.94 5.06 -20.44
C THR A 273 3.45 5.13 -20.19
N ASN A 274 4.09 6.21 -20.62
CA ASN A 274 5.51 6.43 -20.36
C ASN A 274 5.68 7.57 -19.36
N PHE A 275 6.60 7.40 -18.42
CA PHE A 275 6.99 8.42 -17.45
C PHE A 275 8.43 8.19 -17.02
N SER A 276 9.04 9.19 -16.38
CA SER A 276 10.38 9.06 -15.79
C SER A 276 10.28 9.15 -14.27
N ALA A 277 10.97 8.28 -13.55
CA ALA A 277 10.98 8.26 -12.09
C ALA A 277 12.35 7.85 -11.55
N GLY A 278 12.73 8.36 -10.38
CA GLY A 278 13.93 7.89 -9.69
C GLY A 278 13.76 6.44 -9.22
N VAL A 279 14.84 5.66 -9.22
CA VAL A 279 14.84 4.31 -8.62
C VAL A 279 14.36 4.37 -7.16
N ASN A 280 14.80 5.40 -6.44
CA ASN A 280 14.41 5.64 -5.05
C ASN A 280 12.92 5.98 -4.89
N SER A 281 12.32 6.70 -5.84
CA SER A 281 10.89 7.01 -5.79
C SER A 281 10.04 5.75 -6.04
N ILE A 282 10.48 4.86 -6.94
CA ILE A 282 9.84 3.56 -7.16
C ILE A 282 9.94 2.69 -5.89
N ALA A 283 11.12 2.60 -5.29
CA ALA A 283 11.32 1.84 -4.05
C ALA A 283 10.55 2.45 -2.87
N ALA A 284 10.44 3.78 -2.79
CA ALA A 284 9.64 4.47 -1.79
C ALA A 284 8.14 4.18 -1.95
N TYR A 285 7.63 4.21 -3.18
CA TYR A 285 6.25 3.82 -3.47
C TYR A 285 5.98 2.37 -3.07
N ALA A 286 6.90 1.46 -3.39
CA ALA A 286 6.78 0.07 -2.99
C ALA A 286 6.74 -0.07 -1.46
N ALA A 287 7.59 0.64 -0.73
CA ALA A 287 7.57 0.64 0.73
C ALA A 287 6.28 1.23 1.32
N ASP A 288 5.79 2.34 0.77
CA ASP A 288 4.53 3.01 1.17
C ASP A 288 3.28 2.13 0.96
N THR A 289 3.37 1.18 0.02
CA THR A 289 2.29 0.26 -0.32
C THR A 289 2.52 -1.16 0.22
N ASP A 290 3.34 -1.30 1.26
CA ASP A 290 3.67 -2.58 1.92
C ASP A 290 4.18 -3.67 0.95
N CYS A 291 4.78 -3.25 -0.18
CA CYS A 291 5.37 -4.17 -1.12
C CYS A 291 6.79 -4.56 -0.69
N LYS A 292 7.06 -5.86 -0.66
CA LYS A 292 8.43 -6.38 -0.51
C LYS A 292 9.10 -6.53 -1.87
N ALA A 293 10.32 -5.99 -1.99
CA ALA A 293 11.12 -6.09 -3.20
C ALA A 293 11.85 -7.44 -3.29
N TYR A 294 11.80 -8.07 -4.45
CA TYR A 294 12.62 -9.21 -4.85
C TYR A 294 13.34 -8.85 -6.14
N CYS A 295 14.66 -9.03 -6.19
CA CYS A 295 15.48 -8.69 -7.33
C CYS A 295 16.26 -9.91 -7.80
N GLY A 296 16.49 -9.99 -9.11
CA GLY A 296 17.32 -11.00 -9.72
C GLY A 296 17.86 -10.54 -11.06
N VAL A 297 19.17 -10.70 -11.27
CA VAL A 297 19.83 -10.38 -12.53
C VAL A 297 19.48 -11.45 -13.57
N ILE A 298 18.97 -11.02 -14.73
CA ILE A 298 18.53 -11.92 -15.80
C ILE A 298 19.47 -11.89 -17.01
N ALA A 299 20.20 -10.79 -17.21
CA ALA A 299 21.25 -10.69 -18.22
C ALA A 299 22.28 -9.62 -17.83
N LYS A 300 23.53 -9.83 -18.27
CA LYS A 300 24.62 -8.87 -18.12
C LYS A 300 25.47 -8.94 -19.38
N ASP A 301 25.65 -7.81 -20.04
CA ASP A 301 26.59 -7.65 -21.17
C ASP A 301 27.71 -6.67 -20.79
N ASP A 302 28.56 -6.29 -21.74
CA ASP A 302 29.70 -5.39 -21.47
C ASP A 302 29.27 -3.93 -21.22
N GLU A 303 28.04 -3.54 -21.57
CA GLU A 303 27.55 -2.17 -21.49
C GLU A 303 26.53 -1.97 -20.35
N ARG A 304 25.72 -2.99 -20.06
CA ARG A 304 24.57 -2.86 -19.15
C ARG A 304 24.24 -4.14 -18.38
N ILE A 305 23.56 -3.94 -17.27
CA ILE A 305 22.93 -4.99 -16.48
C ILE A 305 21.43 -4.95 -16.67
N GLU A 306 20.82 -6.13 -16.74
CA GLU A 306 19.38 -6.31 -16.81
C GLU A 306 18.90 -7.14 -15.62
N ALA A 307 17.90 -6.63 -14.90
CA ALA A 307 17.31 -7.31 -13.77
C ALA A 307 15.79 -7.33 -13.81
N LEU A 308 15.23 -8.35 -13.18
CA LEU A 308 13.84 -8.48 -12.85
C LEU A 308 13.65 -8.07 -11.39
N VAL A 309 12.80 -7.08 -11.16
CA VAL A 309 12.37 -6.66 -9.84
C VAL A 309 10.89 -6.96 -9.70
N ILE A 310 10.51 -7.65 -8.62
CA ILE A 310 9.12 -7.88 -8.25
C ILE A 310 8.86 -7.21 -6.90
N TYR A 311 7.96 -6.23 -6.90
CA TYR A 311 7.41 -5.67 -5.67
C TYR A 311 6.11 -6.39 -5.36
N ARG A 312 6.13 -7.26 -4.35
CA ARG A 312 4.99 -8.10 -3.95
C ARG A 312 4.29 -7.50 -2.75
N ASN A 313 3.01 -7.20 -2.90
CA ASN A 313 2.11 -6.96 -1.76
C ASN A 313 1.44 -8.30 -1.40
N GLU A 314 1.76 -8.82 -0.22
CA GLU A 314 1.21 -10.09 0.26
C GLU A 314 -0.24 -9.95 0.73
N ALA A 315 -0.59 -8.83 1.36
CA ALA A 315 -1.92 -8.63 1.91
C ALA A 315 -3.00 -8.51 0.82
N ALA A 316 -2.68 -7.87 -0.30
CA ALA A 316 -3.57 -7.65 -1.42
C ALA A 316 -3.26 -8.56 -2.63
N SER A 317 -2.43 -9.58 -2.45
CA SER A 317 -2.08 -10.62 -3.42
C SER A 317 -1.81 -10.12 -4.85
N TYR A 318 -1.04 -9.04 -4.97
CA TYR A 318 -0.61 -8.50 -6.26
C TYR A 318 0.90 -8.25 -6.31
N ASN A 319 1.39 -8.03 -7.52
CA ASN A 319 2.80 -7.78 -7.82
C ASN A 319 2.93 -6.62 -8.80
N HIS A 320 3.90 -5.75 -8.58
CA HIS A 320 4.45 -4.92 -9.65
C HIS A 320 5.69 -5.61 -10.22
N ILE A 321 5.66 -5.89 -11.52
CA ILE A 321 6.78 -6.52 -12.22
C ILE A 321 7.52 -5.44 -12.99
N LEU A 322 8.76 -5.21 -12.61
CA LEU A 322 9.61 -4.18 -13.20
C LEU A 322 10.85 -4.85 -13.79
N ARG A 323 11.00 -4.80 -15.12
CA ARG A 323 12.22 -5.21 -15.80
C ARG A 323 13.08 -3.97 -16.00
N VAL A 324 14.26 -3.92 -15.40
CA VAL A 324 15.16 -2.77 -15.43
C VAL A 324 16.39 -3.08 -16.28
N LEU A 325 16.83 -2.08 -17.05
CA LEU A 325 18.02 -2.14 -17.88
C LEU A 325 18.85 -0.89 -17.60
N ILE A 326 20.01 -1.05 -16.96
CA ILE A 326 20.83 0.07 -16.46
C ILE A 326 22.26 -0.08 -17.00
N PRO A 327 22.84 0.96 -17.63
CA PRO A 327 24.26 0.94 -18.00
C PRO A 327 25.17 0.78 -16.77
N HIS A 328 26.25 0.01 -16.89
CA HIS A 328 27.22 -0.16 -15.78
C HIS A 328 27.78 1.17 -15.30
N SER A 329 28.01 2.10 -16.23
CA SER A 329 28.50 3.45 -15.92
C SER A 329 27.53 4.27 -15.06
N VAL A 330 26.23 3.96 -15.11
CA VAL A 330 25.19 4.66 -14.31
C VAL A 330 25.18 4.11 -12.88
N ILE A 331 25.32 2.80 -12.71
CA ILE A 331 25.47 2.17 -11.38
C ILE A 331 26.75 2.66 -10.72
N ALA A 332 27.89 2.61 -11.43
CA ALA A 332 29.19 3.00 -10.89
C ALA A 332 29.26 4.48 -10.45
N LYS A 333 28.48 5.36 -11.09
CA LYS A 333 28.40 6.78 -10.72
C LYS A 333 27.31 7.10 -9.70
N GLY A 334 26.33 6.20 -9.54
CA GLY A 334 25.11 6.49 -8.78
C GLY A 334 24.22 7.57 -9.41
N GLU A 335 24.42 7.90 -10.70
CA GLU A 335 23.67 8.94 -11.41
C GLU A 335 23.55 8.64 -12.91
N GLY A 336 22.47 9.13 -13.52
CA GLY A 336 22.17 8.97 -14.94
C GLY A 336 20.81 8.30 -15.17
N SER A 337 20.61 7.77 -16.38
CA SER A 337 19.33 7.15 -16.76
C SER A 337 19.47 5.70 -17.19
N GLY A 338 18.48 4.89 -16.81
CA GLY A 338 18.22 3.55 -17.32
C GLY A 338 16.83 3.46 -17.95
N GLN A 339 16.47 2.26 -18.41
CA GLN A 339 15.14 1.97 -18.94
C GLN A 339 14.42 0.97 -18.04
N ALA A 340 13.10 1.07 -17.98
CA ALA A 340 12.31 0.06 -17.30
C ALA A 340 10.99 -0.24 -18.00
N ARG A 341 10.54 -1.49 -17.88
CA ARG A 341 9.19 -1.90 -18.27
C ARG A 341 8.42 -2.33 -17.02
N LEU A 342 7.33 -1.64 -16.74
CA LEU A 342 6.46 -1.89 -15.59
C LEU A 342 5.17 -2.59 -16.04
N THR A 343 4.87 -3.73 -15.42
CA THR A 343 3.55 -4.39 -15.48
C THR A 343 2.98 -4.37 -14.07
N PRO A 344 2.09 -3.42 -13.75
CA PRO A 344 1.61 -3.22 -12.39
C PRO A 344 0.42 -4.13 -12.05
N PHE A 345 0.17 -4.32 -10.75
CA PHE A 345 -1.02 -5.00 -10.21
C PHE A 345 -1.28 -6.40 -10.79
N VAL A 346 -0.22 -7.16 -11.08
CA VAL A 346 -0.33 -8.54 -11.56
C VAL A 346 -0.75 -9.44 -10.40
N PRO A 347 -1.91 -10.12 -10.47
CA PRO A 347 -2.35 -11.00 -9.39
C PRO A 347 -1.34 -12.11 -9.13
N THR A 348 -1.04 -12.37 -7.86
CA THR A 348 -0.02 -13.35 -7.43
C THR A 348 -0.25 -14.75 -8.01
N HIS A 349 -1.51 -15.17 -8.12
CA HIS A 349 -1.87 -16.47 -8.69
C HIS A 349 -1.67 -16.57 -10.21
N GLY A 350 -1.54 -15.43 -10.91
CA GLY A 350 -1.27 -15.37 -12.35
C GLY A 350 0.21 -15.47 -12.71
N LEU A 351 1.12 -15.25 -11.76
CA LEU A 351 2.57 -15.23 -12.00
C LEU A 351 3.16 -16.57 -12.45
N LYS A 352 2.53 -17.69 -12.09
CA LYS A 352 2.98 -19.02 -12.52
C LYS A 352 3.15 -19.11 -14.04
N TYR A 353 2.29 -18.43 -14.80
CA TYR A 353 2.35 -18.41 -16.26
C TYR A 353 3.45 -17.49 -16.81
N LEU A 354 3.88 -16.48 -16.04
CA LEU A 354 4.93 -15.55 -16.48
C LEU A 354 6.30 -16.24 -16.54
N PHE A 355 6.59 -17.12 -15.57
CA PHE A 355 7.86 -17.86 -15.50
C PHE A 355 7.91 -19.09 -16.42
N GLU A 356 6.77 -19.58 -16.91
CA GLU A 356 6.75 -20.62 -17.95
C GLU A 356 7.18 -20.06 -19.32
N GLU A 357 6.96 -18.76 -19.56
CA GLU A 357 7.41 -18.06 -20.78
C GLU A 357 8.88 -17.61 -20.70
N ILE A 358 9.34 -17.22 -19.50
CA ILE A 358 10.74 -16.86 -19.24
C ILE A 358 11.49 -18.16 -18.91
N LYS A 359 12.03 -18.84 -19.92
CA LYS A 359 13.02 -19.91 -19.71
C LYS A 359 14.28 -19.32 -19.05
N LEU A 360 14.27 -19.22 -17.73
CA LEU A 360 15.48 -19.06 -16.91
C LEU A 360 16.27 -20.37 -16.89
#